data_AF-A0A7S4CK58-F1
#
_entry.id   AF-A0A7S4CK58-F1
#
_cell.length_a   1.000
_cell.length_b   1.000
_cell.length_c   1.000
_cell.angle_alpha   90.00
_cell.angle_beta   90.00
_cell.angle_gamma   90.00
#
_symmetry.space_group_name_H-M   'P 1'
#
loop_
_entity.id
_entity.type
_entity.pdbx_description
1 polymer ?
#
loop_
_entity_poly.entity_id
_entity_poly.type
_entity_poly.pdbx_seq_one_letter_code
_entity_poly.pdbx_strand_id
1 'polypeptide(L)'
;VVWARRVGQPDARVAVVSVHLKGGPPGQWSVGHAEREYLLRQVVKSLRRYPAPVVLGGDFNIRPGEWQQRLHTLLKEETGLRRLQTPPQLPTGLMPDFQYDRAHVIDYVYVGDRLQVRGEARVGPLSGDGPAYDGRGPYGAAPADGSDHRWIQFDMALALPSTGRPAAGATAQTLTVLQWNVLARLWTEWNGAAHGMPEHESPAQTRQRHKAILEAIKREKPDIVALQEVDTAFLPPDWDSTQALP
;
A
#
# COMPACT_ATOMS: atom_id res chain seq x y z
N VAL A 1 9.76 -7.88 0.56
CA VAL A 1 10.27 -6.92 1.58
C VAL A 1 11.34 -6.08 0.93
N VAL A 2 11.21 -4.76 0.98
CA VAL A 2 12.25 -3.83 0.52
C VAL A 2 13.03 -3.35 1.75
N TRP A 3 14.35 -3.31 1.64
CA TRP A 3 15.22 -2.80 2.70
C TRP A 3 15.75 -1.43 2.33
N ALA A 4 15.48 -0.44 3.16
CA ALA A 4 16.14 0.84 3.08
C ALA A 4 17.28 0.90 4.09
N ARG A 5 18.42 1.45 3.66
CA ARG A 5 19.60 1.68 4.50
C ARG A 5 20.00 3.14 4.44
N ARG A 6 20.40 3.69 5.57
CA ARG A 6 21.02 5.01 5.62
C ARG A 6 22.44 4.95 5.05
N VAL A 7 22.75 5.83 4.09
CA VAL A 7 24.12 5.99 3.58
C VAL A 7 25.04 6.43 4.71
N GLY A 8 26.14 5.71 4.93
CA GLY A 8 27.07 5.94 6.04
C GLY A 8 26.66 5.36 7.40
N GLN A 9 25.50 4.69 7.50
CA GLN A 9 25.06 3.97 8.72
C GLN A 9 24.48 2.59 8.34
N PRO A 10 25.34 1.58 8.07
CA PRO A 10 24.92 0.28 7.54
C PRO A 10 23.97 -0.49 8.47
N ASP A 11 23.95 -0.15 9.76
CA ASP A 11 23.11 -0.78 10.80
C ASP A 11 21.74 -0.08 10.96
N ALA A 12 21.59 1.12 10.41
CA ALA A 12 20.33 1.87 10.39
C ALA A 12 19.49 1.43 9.19
N ARG A 13 18.81 0.29 9.34
CA ARG A 13 17.94 -0.31 8.32
C ARG A 13 16.47 -0.20 8.70
N VAL A 14 15.60 -0.04 7.70
CA VAL A 14 14.15 -0.16 7.85
C VAL A 14 13.66 -1.20 6.84
N ALA A 15 12.81 -2.12 7.31
CA ALA A 15 12.10 -3.04 6.43
C ALA A 15 10.76 -2.42 6.04
N VAL A 16 10.52 -2.27 4.74
CA VAL A 16 9.23 -1.84 4.19
C VAL A 16 8.57 -3.04 3.53
N VAL A 17 7.40 -3.42 4.03
CA VAL A 17 6.66 -4.59 3.63
C VAL A 17 5.32 -4.14 3.09
N SER A 18 4.93 -4.70 1.94
CA SER A 18 3.61 -4.49 1.35
C SER A 18 2.88 -5.82 1.28
N VAL A 19 1.58 -5.84 1.60
CA VAL A 19 0.75 -7.06 1.59
C VAL A 19 -0.56 -6.80 0.87
N HIS A 20 -0.90 -7.67 -0.07
CA HIS A 20 -2.23 -7.69 -0.65
C HIS A 20 -2.93 -8.97 -0.15
N LEU A 21 -3.83 -8.81 0.82
CA LEU A 21 -4.58 -9.94 1.38
C LEU A 21 -5.78 -10.26 0.50
N LYS A 22 -6.15 -11.54 0.46
CA LYS A 22 -7.22 -12.04 -0.40
C LYS A 22 -8.56 -11.32 -0.18
N GLY A 23 -9.14 -10.78 -1.25
CA GLY A 23 -10.50 -10.24 -1.27
C GLY A 23 -11.59 -11.26 -0.93
N GLY A 24 -12.77 -10.79 -0.55
CA GLY A 24 -13.97 -11.63 -0.45
C GLY A 24 -14.70 -11.65 -1.79
N PRO A 25 -15.64 -12.58 -2.02
CA PRO A 25 -16.57 -12.45 -3.14
C PRO A 25 -17.30 -11.10 -3.06
N PRO A 26 -17.69 -10.49 -4.19
CA PRO A 26 -18.49 -9.26 -4.19
C PRO A 26 -19.71 -9.38 -3.26
N GLY A 27 -19.88 -8.41 -2.36
CA GLY A 27 -20.95 -8.41 -1.36
C GLY A 27 -20.76 -9.37 -0.17
N GLN A 28 -19.70 -10.19 -0.14
CA GLN A 28 -19.42 -11.18 0.92
C GLN A 28 -18.07 -10.92 1.60
N TRP A 29 -17.89 -9.71 2.15
CA TRP A 29 -16.65 -9.30 2.83
C TRP A 29 -16.26 -10.18 4.02
N SER A 30 -17.24 -10.83 4.65
CA SER A 30 -17.01 -11.74 5.77
C SER A 30 -16.44 -13.11 5.38
N VAL A 31 -16.55 -13.49 4.11
CA VAL A 31 -15.97 -14.72 3.59
C VAL A 31 -14.47 -14.51 3.42
N GLY A 32 -13.69 -15.49 3.90
CA GLY A 32 -12.23 -15.47 3.80
C GLY A 32 -11.50 -14.89 5.03
N HIS A 33 -12.20 -14.49 6.10
CA HIS A 33 -11.54 -13.95 7.30
C HIS A 33 -10.51 -14.89 7.92
N ALA A 34 -10.81 -16.19 8.01
CA ALA A 34 -9.85 -17.17 8.53
C ALA A 34 -8.60 -17.29 7.65
N GLU A 35 -8.77 -17.20 6.32
CA GLU A 35 -7.65 -17.21 5.37
C GLU A 35 -6.80 -15.93 5.48
N ARG A 36 -7.45 -14.75 5.59
CA ARG A 36 -6.75 -13.47 5.83
C ARG A 36 -5.97 -13.49 7.14
N GLU A 37 -6.57 -13.98 8.22
CA GLU A 37 -5.89 -14.11 9.51
C GLU A 37 -4.71 -15.08 9.43
N TYR A 38 -4.87 -16.23 8.75
CA TYR A 38 -3.79 -17.17 8.53
C TYR A 38 -2.62 -16.53 7.77
N LEU A 39 -2.89 -15.86 6.64
CA LEU A 39 -1.88 -15.17 5.84
C LEU A 39 -1.17 -14.08 6.64
N LEU A 40 -1.94 -13.29 7.38
CA LEU A 40 -1.42 -12.26 8.27
C LEU A 40 -0.51 -12.84 9.36
N ARG A 41 -0.86 -13.99 9.95
CA ARG A 41 0.01 -14.67 10.92
C ARG A 41 1.32 -15.14 10.28
N GLN A 42 1.31 -15.55 9.01
CA GLN A 42 2.55 -15.84 8.28
C GLN A 42 3.39 -14.57 8.06
N VAL A 43 2.75 -13.43 7.77
CA VAL A 43 3.42 -12.13 7.70
C VAL A 43 4.05 -11.78 9.05
N VAL A 44 3.29 -11.83 10.15
CA VAL A 44 3.78 -11.58 11.52
C VAL A 44 4.98 -12.49 11.87
N LYS A 45 4.88 -13.79 11.59
CA LYS A 45 5.97 -14.75 11.81
C LYS A 45 7.23 -14.37 11.04
N SER A 46 7.06 -13.89 9.81
CA SER A 46 8.16 -13.41 8.97
C SER A 46 8.75 -12.12 9.49
N LEU A 47 7.89 -11.17 9.92
CA LEU A 47 8.31 -9.88 10.46
C LEU A 47 9.16 -10.00 11.72
N ARG A 48 8.81 -10.95 12.60
CA ARG A 48 9.58 -11.24 13.83
C ARG A 48 11.02 -11.68 13.59
N ARG A 49 11.33 -12.17 12.40
CA ARG A 49 12.70 -12.58 12.03
C ARG A 49 13.57 -11.38 11.69
N TYR A 50 12.99 -10.20 11.50
CA TYR A 50 13.71 -9.00 11.14
C TYR A 50 14.07 -8.20 12.40
N PRO A 51 15.37 -7.98 12.69
CA PRO A 51 15.81 -7.19 13.85
C PRO A 51 15.63 -5.67 13.64
N ALA A 52 15.27 -5.26 12.43
CA ALA A 52 15.11 -3.86 12.05
C ALA A 52 13.69 -3.34 12.32
N PRO A 53 13.52 -2.02 12.51
CA PRO A 53 12.22 -1.38 12.47
C PRO A 53 11.46 -1.68 11.17
N VAL A 54 10.14 -1.86 11.29
CA VAL A 54 9.27 -2.32 10.20
C VAL A 54 8.21 -1.28 9.88
N VAL A 55 7.95 -1.09 8.58
CA VAL A 55 6.72 -0.55 8.01
C VAL A 55 5.99 -1.70 7.33
N LEU A 56 4.71 -1.89 7.63
CA LEU A 56 3.82 -2.83 6.95
C LEU A 56 2.65 -2.04 6.36
N GLY A 57 2.51 -2.04 5.04
CA GLY A 57 1.39 -1.39 4.36
C GLY A 57 0.70 -2.28 3.34
N GLY A 58 -0.36 -1.76 2.74
CA GLY A 58 -0.99 -2.34 1.55
C GLY A 58 -2.49 -2.53 1.66
N ASP A 59 -3.07 -3.18 0.67
CA ASP A 59 -4.47 -3.61 0.65
C ASP A 59 -4.72 -4.85 1.53
N PHE A 60 -5.43 -4.66 2.64
CA PHE A 60 -5.80 -5.74 3.55
C PHE A 60 -7.14 -6.39 3.20
N ASN A 61 -7.91 -5.83 2.26
CA ASN A 61 -9.26 -6.27 1.93
C ASN A 61 -10.19 -6.41 3.16
N ILE A 62 -9.98 -5.54 4.16
CA ILE A 62 -10.72 -5.52 5.43
C ILE A 62 -11.27 -4.11 5.64
N ARG A 63 -12.60 -3.98 5.69
CA ARG A 63 -13.27 -2.69 5.99
C ARG A 63 -13.16 -2.33 7.47
N PRO A 64 -13.40 -1.05 7.84
CA PRO A 64 -13.50 -0.67 9.24
C PRO A 64 -14.59 -1.47 9.97
N GLY A 65 -14.28 -1.92 11.18
CA GLY A 65 -15.18 -2.76 11.98
C GLY A 65 -14.43 -3.72 12.91
N GLU A 66 -15.13 -4.74 13.39
CA GLU A 66 -14.60 -5.74 14.34
C GLU A 66 -13.33 -6.44 13.82
N TRP A 67 -13.33 -6.84 12.54
CA TRP A 67 -12.17 -7.53 11.95
C TRP A 67 -10.95 -6.63 11.79
N GLN A 68 -11.16 -5.36 11.46
CA GLN A 68 -10.08 -4.37 11.47
C GLN A 68 -9.50 -4.23 12.89
N GLN A 69 -10.35 -4.14 13.92
CA GLN A 69 -9.87 -4.05 15.31
C GLN A 69 -9.07 -5.29 15.71
N ARG A 70 -9.56 -6.49 15.37
CA ARG A 70 -8.82 -7.74 15.61
C ARG A 70 -7.45 -7.76 14.93
N LEU A 71 -7.37 -7.32 13.67
CA LEU A 71 -6.12 -7.14 12.93
C LEU A 71 -5.17 -6.17 13.66
N HIS A 72 -5.68 -5.02 14.14
CA HIS A 72 -4.88 -4.04 14.87
C HIS A 72 -4.31 -4.62 16.16
N THR A 73 -5.13 -5.32 16.93
CA THR A 73 -4.71 -5.99 18.17
C THR A 73 -3.62 -7.02 17.89
N LEU A 74 -3.81 -7.89 16.90
CA LEU A 74 -2.82 -8.90 16.53
C LEU A 74 -1.47 -8.28 16.16
N LEU A 75 -1.47 -7.28 15.27
CA LEU A 75 -0.24 -6.62 14.83
C LEU A 75 0.45 -5.89 16.00
N LYS A 76 -0.31 -5.19 16.83
CA LYS A 76 0.24 -4.49 17.99
C LYS A 76 0.86 -5.45 19.00
N GLU A 77 0.13 -6.49 19.41
CA GLU A 77 0.57 -7.42 20.44
C GLU A 77 1.72 -8.32 19.96
N GLU A 78 1.67 -8.78 18.71
CA GLU A 78 2.65 -9.76 18.22
C GLU A 78 3.91 -9.10 17.64
N THR A 79 3.84 -7.84 17.20
CA THR A 79 4.95 -7.17 16.50
C THR A 79 5.28 -5.76 16.99
N GLY A 80 4.49 -5.19 17.90
CA GLY A 80 4.65 -3.78 18.30
C GLY A 80 4.33 -2.79 17.17
N LEU A 81 3.59 -3.24 16.15
CA LEU A 81 3.18 -2.39 15.03
C LEU A 81 1.91 -1.62 15.41
N ARG A 82 1.96 -0.29 15.28
CA ARG A 82 0.79 0.58 15.45
C ARG A 82 0.30 1.09 14.11
N ARG A 83 -1.02 1.21 13.96
CA ARG A 83 -1.62 1.78 12.75
C ARG A 83 -1.23 3.25 12.61
N LEU A 84 -0.81 3.62 11.41
CA LEU A 84 -0.69 5.00 10.98
C LEU A 84 -2.08 5.60 10.79
N GLN A 85 -2.31 6.78 11.36
CA GLN A 85 -3.53 7.52 11.12
C GLN A 85 -3.48 8.11 9.70
N THR A 86 -4.44 7.75 8.87
CA THR A 86 -4.69 8.39 7.58
C THR A 86 -5.81 9.44 7.73
N PRO A 87 -5.92 10.41 6.80
CA PRO A 87 -7.03 11.35 6.80
C PRO A 87 -8.37 10.62 6.92
N PRO A 88 -9.23 10.98 7.89
CA PRO A 88 -10.47 10.25 8.15
C PRO A 88 -11.44 10.38 6.97
N GLN A 89 -12.27 9.35 6.77
CA GLN A 89 -13.45 9.37 5.89
C GLN A 89 -13.17 9.44 4.38
N LEU A 90 -11.93 9.20 3.93
CA LEU A 90 -11.63 8.97 2.52
C LEU A 90 -11.53 7.47 2.25
N PRO A 91 -12.29 6.92 1.26
CA PRO A 91 -12.10 5.55 0.83
C PRO A 91 -10.70 5.39 0.25
N THR A 92 -10.09 4.24 0.46
CA THR A 92 -8.72 3.99 -0.03
C THR A 92 -8.70 3.21 -1.34
N GLY A 93 -9.82 2.60 -1.71
CA GLY A 93 -10.01 1.95 -3.00
C GLY A 93 -11.44 2.13 -3.51
N LEU A 94 -11.65 1.75 -4.76
CA LEU A 94 -12.95 1.54 -5.34
C LEU A 94 -13.51 0.17 -4.96
N MET A 95 -14.83 0.03 -5.01
CA MET A 95 -15.49 -1.26 -4.92
C MET A 95 -15.08 -2.18 -6.08
N PRO A 96 -15.26 -3.52 -5.96
CA PRO A 96 -14.97 -4.45 -7.05
C PRO A 96 -15.75 -4.18 -8.35
N ASP A 97 -16.89 -3.48 -8.27
CA ASP A 97 -17.68 -3.01 -9.42
C ASP A 97 -17.30 -1.58 -9.86
N PHE A 98 -16.15 -1.09 -9.41
CA PHE A 98 -15.63 0.26 -9.54
C PHE A 98 -16.54 1.37 -9.00
N GLN A 99 -17.53 1.06 -8.18
CA GLN A 99 -18.34 2.10 -7.53
C GLN A 99 -17.59 2.77 -6.39
N TYR A 100 -17.89 4.05 -6.20
CA TYR A 100 -17.37 4.82 -5.08
C TYR A 100 -18.20 4.56 -3.82
N ASP A 101 -17.58 4.00 -2.78
CA ASP A 101 -18.19 3.80 -1.47
C ASP A 101 -17.31 4.49 -0.42
N ARG A 102 -17.82 5.53 0.27
CA ARG A 102 -17.07 6.27 1.31
C ARG A 102 -16.60 5.38 2.46
N ALA A 103 -17.28 4.27 2.72
CA ALA A 103 -16.91 3.32 3.76
C ALA A 103 -15.84 2.32 3.30
N HIS A 104 -15.43 2.36 2.03
CA HIS A 104 -14.46 1.43 1.46
C HIS A 104 -13.01 1.85 1.76
N VAL A 105 -12.64 1.68 3.03
CA VAL A 105 -11.28 1.87 3.55
C VAL A 105 -10.70 0.49 3.80
N ILE A 106 -9.81 0.04 2.92
CA ILE A 106 -9.22 -1.32 2.95
C ILE A 106 -7.69 -1.32 2.94
N ASP A 107 -7.08 -0.18 2.63
CA ASP A 107 -5.64 0.01 2.65
C ASP A 107 -5.20 0.58 3.99
N TYR A 108 -4.21 -0.06 4.60
CA TYR A 108 -3.69 0.36 5.90
C TYR A 108 -2.18 0.42 5.88
N VAL A 109 -1.63 1.25 6.76
CA VAL A 109 -0.20 1.32 7.05
C VAL A 109 0.00 1.15 8.55
N TYR A 110 1.00 0.36 8.92
CA TYR A 110 1.44 0.12 10.27
C TYR A 110 2.94 0.40 10.39
N VAL A 111 3.34 1.01 11.49
CA VAL A 111 4.71 1.44 11.76
C VAL A 111 5.16 0.89 13.11
N GLY A 112 6.40 0.41 13.18
CA GLY A 112 6.97 -0.08 14.44
C GLY A 112 7.34 1.06 15.39
N ASP A 113 7.37 0.77 16.69
CA ASP A 113 7.63 1.76 17.74
C ASP A 113 8.99 2.46 17.64
N ARG A 114 9.94 1.85 16.93
CA ARG A 114 11.27 2.43 16.64
C ARG A 114 11.26 3.44 15.47
N LEU A 115 10.09 3.70 14.88
CA LEU A 115 9.90 4.68 13.80
C LEU A 115 9.03 5.84 14.29
N GLN A 116 9.55 7.05 14.13
CA GLN A 116 8.82 8.28 14.38
C GLN A 116 8.24 8.81 13.08
N VAL A 117 6.91 8.81 12.97
CA VAL A 117 6.21 9.44 11.86
C VAL A 117 6.28 10.96 12.03
N ARG A 118 6.54 11.68 10.93
CA ARG A 118 6.62 13.13 10.88
C ARG A 118 5.38 13.66 10.17
N GLY A 119 4.60 14.49 10.86
CA GLY A 119 3.38 15.06 10.32
C GLY A 119 2.27 14.03 10.10
N GLU A 120 1.31 14.40 9.25
CA GLU A 120 0.17 13.56 8.88
C GLU A 120 0.47 12.77 7.60
N ALA A 121 -0.13 11.59 7.48
CA ALA A 121 -0.10 10.85 6.23
C ALA A 121 -0.91 11.59 5.16
N ARG A 122 -0.40 11.60 3.94
CA ARG A 122 -1.08 12.09 2.74
C ARG A 122 -1.69 10.92 2.00
N VAL A 123 -2.81 11.16 1.35
CA VAL A 123 -3.47 10.19 0.47
C VAL A 123 -3.65 10.77 -0.92
N GLY A 124 -3.46 9.94 -1.94
CA GLY A 124 -3.63 10.31 -3.33
C GLY A 124 -5.07 10.48 -3.75
N PRO A 125 -5.31 10.94 -4.99
CA PRO A 125 -6.65 10.97 -5.57
C PRO A 125 -7.19 9.56 -5.76
N LEU A 126 -8.52 9.42 -5.70
CA LEU A 126 -9.26 8.23 -6.12
C LEU A 126 -10.14 8.56 -7.32
N SER A 127 -10.35 7.57 -8.18
CA SER A 127 -11.33 7.63 -9.26
C SER A 127 -12.69 7.82 -8.61
N GLY A 128 -13.29 9.01 -8.67
CA GLY A 128 -14.48 9.31 -7.86
C GLY A 128 -14.45 10.65 -7.14
N ASP A 129 -13.27 11.23 -6.92
CA ASP A 129 -13.14 12.50 -6.19
C ASP A 129 -13.68 13.71 -6.96
N GLY A 130 -13.81 13.59 -8.28
CA GLY A 130 -14.34 14.62 -9.15
C GLY A 130 -15.84 14.46 -9.42
N PRO A 131 -16.58 15.56 -9.68
CA PRO A 131 -18.01 15.53 -10.04
C PRO A 131 -18.31 14.82 -11.37
N ALA A 132 -17.27 14.42 -12.11
CA ALA A 132 -17.35 13.77 -13.42
C ALA A 132 -17.03 12.27 -13.39
N TYR A 133 -17.01 11.63 -12.20
CA TYR A 133 -16.83 10.18 -12.15
C TYR A 133 -18.02 9.47 -12.78
N ASP A 134 -17.78 8.81 -13.90
CA ASP A 134 -18.78 8.15 -14.73
C ASP A 134 -18.86 6.64 -14.47
N GLY A 135 -18.26 6.17 -13.37
CA GLY A 135 -18.22 4.76 -12.98
C GLY A 135 -17.29 3.90 -13.83
N ARG A 136 -16.47 4.50 -14.72
CA ARG A 136 -15.59 3.76 -15.65
C ARG A 136 -14.26 3.33 -15.05
N GLY A 137 -14.15 3.26 -13.71
CA GLY A 137 -12.92 2.93 -13.02
C GLY A 137 -11.80 3.96 -13.26
N PRO A 138 -10.51 3.59 -13.14
CA PRO A 138 -9.37 4.49 -13.27
C PRO A 138 -9.09 5.02 -14.69
N TYR A 139 -10.04 4.84 -15.60
CA TYR A 139 -9.90 5.07 -17.02
C TYR A 139 -10.85 6.15 -17.56
N GLY A 140 -11.67 6.78 -16.69
CA GLY A 140 -12.54 7.91 -17.03
C GLY A 140 -11.80 9.25 -17.17
N ALA A 141 -12.55 10.35 -17.40
CA ALA A 141 -12.00 11.68 -17.71
C ALA A 141 -11.31 12.42 -16.52
N ALA A 142 -11.15 11.79 -15.36
CA ALA A 142 -10.50 12.37 -14.19
C ALA A 142 -9.36 11.45 -13.72
N PRO A 143 -8.12 11.94 -13.54
CA PRO A 143 -7.01 11.08 -13.22
C PRO A 143 -7.11 10.61 -11.77
N ALA A 144 -7.20 9.31 -11.57
CA ALA A 144 -6.81 8.69 -10.32
C ALA A 144 -5.44 8.06 -10.47
N ASP A 145 -4.44 8.85 -10.89
CA ASP A 145 -3.04 8.42 -11.00
C ASP A 145 -2.79 7.04 -11.67
N GLY A 146 -3.76 6.45 -12.40
CA GLY A 146 -3.69 5.11 -12.95
C GLY A 146 -4.00 3.94 -11.98
N SER A 147 -4.71 4.15 -10.86
CA SER A 147 -5.14 3.07 -9.97
C SER A 147 -6.58 3.29 -9.46
N ASP A 148 -7.26 2.19 -9.17
CA ASP A 148 -8.51 2.15 -8.42
C ASP A 148 -8.29 2.21 -6.89
N HIS A 149 -7.04 2.31 -6.43
CA HIS A 149 -6.66 2.63 -5.06
C HIS A 149 -5.94 3.97 -4.96
N ARG A 150 -6.07 4.64 -3.82
CA ARG A 150 -5.23 5.76 -3.43
C ARG A 150 -3.86 5.26 -3.00
N TRP A 151 -2.81 6.00 -3.36
CA TRP A 151 -1.55 5.85 -2.64
C TRP A 151 -1.65 6.46 -1.24
N ILE A 152 -0.87 5.94 -0.29
CA ILE A 152 -0.69 6.49 1.06
C ILE A 152 0.79 6.85 1.20
N GLN A 153 1.07 8.13 1.46
CA GLN A 153 2.44 8.65 1.63
C GLN A 153 2.64 9.25 3.01
N PHE A 154 3.80 9.00 3.63
CA PHE A 154 4.13 9.58 4.92
C PHE A 154 5.65 9.68 5.11
N ASP A 155 6.03 10.60 5.98
CA ASP A 155 7.41 10.84 6.34
C ASP A 155 7.72 10.12 7.66
N MET A 156 8.88 9.48 7.75
CA MET A 156 9.32 8.79 8.96
C MET A 156 10.80 9.01 9.24
N ALA A 157 11.19 8.96 10.50
CA ALA A 157 12.57 8.96 10.94
C ALA A 157 12.84 7.76 11.85
N LEU A 158 14.03 7.18 11.74
CA LEU A 158 14.51 6.20 12.71
C LEU A 158 14.68 6.86 14.08
N ALA A 159 14.01 6.31 15.10
CA ALA A 159 14.26 6.71 16.48
C ALA A 159 15.68 6.25 16.85
N LEU A 160 16.60 7.20 17.05
CA LEU A 160 17.91 6.89 17.60
C LEU A 160 17.74 6.42 19.05
N PRO A 161 18.45 5.38 19.51
CA PRO A 161 18.42 4.98 20.91
C PRO A 161 18.77 6.18 21.80
N SER A 162 17.96 6.44 22.81
CA SER A 162 18.10 7.56 23.76
C SER A 162 19.39 7.53 24.59
N THR A 163 20.18 6.46 24.48
CA THR A 163 21.38 6.23 25.29
C THR A 163 22.63 6.96 24.80
N GLY A 164 22.58 7.64 23.65
CA GLY A 164 23.67 8.47 23.15
C GLY A 164 23.21 9.91 22.94
N ARG A 165 23.90 10.86 23.56
CA ARG A 165 23.73 12.28 23.24
C ARG A 165 23.92 12.41 21.71
N PRO A 166 22.91 12.82 20.93
CA PRO A 166 23.08 12.95 19.49
C PRO A 166 24.26 13.88 19.24
N ALA A 167 25.19 13.47 18.37
CA ALA A 167 26.28 14.33 17.96
C ALA A 167 25.69 15.69 17.54
N ALA A 168 26.21 16.78 18.09
CA ALA A 168 25.73 18.11 17.78
C ALA A 168 25.75 18.31 16.25
N GLY A 169 24.57 18.44 15.63
CA GLY A 169 24.42 18.57 14.18
C GLY A 169 23.90 17.32 13.44
N ALA A 170 23.70 16.17 14.09
CA ALA A 170 23.06 15.02 13.46
C ALA A 170 21.54 15.24 13.36
N THR A 171 21.07 15.80 12.24
CA THR A 171 19.65 15.80 11.91
C THR A 171 19.19 14.35 11.71
N ALA A 172 18.09 13.97 12.36
CA ALA A 172 17.44 12.69 12.10
C ALA A 172 17.05 12.68 10.61
N GLN A 173 17.63 11.77 9.83
CA GLN A 173 17.24 11.64 8.44
C GLN A 173 15.80 11.14 8.38
N THR A 174 14.98 11.89 7.66
CA THR A 174 13.62 11.53 7.32
C THR A 174 13.64 10.75 6.00
N LEU A 175 12.79 9.74 5.90
CA LEU A 175 12.49 8.98 4.70
C LEU A 175 11.00 9.16 4.40
N THR A 176 10.69 9.45 3.14
CA THR A 176 9.32 9.48 2.62
C THR A 176 8.97 8.12 2.01
N VAL A 177 7.92 7.49 2.49
CA VAL A 177 7.43 6.18 2.02
C VAL A 177 6.09 6.35 1.33
N LEU A 178 5.93 5.74 0.15
CA LEU A 178 4.68 5.63 -0.59
C LEU A 178 4.26 4.15 -0.69
N GLN A 179 3.07 3.82 -0.19
CA GLN A 179 2.43 2.49 -0.32
C GLN A 179 1.27 2.61 -1.31
N TRP A 180 1.17 1.66 -2.25
CA TRP A 180 0.12 1.73 -3.27
C TRP A 180 -0.18 0.39 -3.94
N ASN A 181 -1.45 -0.03 -3.95
CA ASN A 181 -1.94 -1.03 -4.89
C ASN A 181 -2.17 -0.36 -6.25
N VAL A 182 -1.49 -0.82 -7.31
CA VAL A 182 -1.53 -0.16 -8.64
C VAL A 182 -2.35 -0.92 -9.69
N LEU A 183 -3.04 -1.99 -9.26
CA LEU A 183 -3.92 -2.84 -10.08
C LEU A 183 -3.19 -3.48 -11.28
N ALA A 184 -2.99 -4.80 -11.26
CA ALA A 184 -2.32 -5.44 -12.39
C ALA A 184 -3.28 -5.49 -13.59
N ARG A 185 -2.73 -5.49 -14.81
CA ARG A 185 -3.51 -5.65 -16.05
C ARG A 185 -4.37 -6.91 -16.02
N LEU A 186 -3.85 -8.00 -15.46
CA LEU A 186 -4.55 -9.29 -15.36
C LEU A 186 -5.78 -9.25 -14.44
N TRP A 187 -5.82 -8.32 -13.48
CA TRP A 187 -6.94 -8.10 -12.56
C TRP A 187 -7.81 -6.92 -12.96
N THR A 188 -7.43 -6.24 -14.04
CA THR A 188 -8.25 -5.20 -14.65
C THR A 188 -9.32 -5.87 -15.52
N GLU A 189 -10.39 -6.32 -14.89
CA GLU A 189 -11.60 -6.75 -15.59
C GLU A 189 -12.44 -5.52 -15.95
N TRP A 190 -12.69 -5.33 -17.23
CA TRP A 190 -13.60 -4.29 -17.68
C TRP A 190 -15.03 -4.78 -17.43
N ASN A 191 -15.88 -3.98 -16.78
CA ASN A 191 -17.31 -4.28 -16.73
C ASN A 191 -17.90 -4.16 -18.14
N GLY A 192 -17.79 -5.25 -18.91
CA GLY A 192 -18.23 -5.33 -20.29
C GLY A 192 -19.73 -5.04 -20.45
N ALA A 193 -20.54 -5.34 -19.43
CA ALA A 193 -21.97 -5.07 -19.42
C ALA A 193 -22.30 -3.57 -19.38
N ALA A 194 -21.45 -2.74 -18.76
CA ALA A 194 -21.63 -1.29 -18.74
C ALA A 194 -21.05 -0.60 -20.00
N HIS A 195 -20.16 -1.27 -20.74
CA HIS A 195 -19.24 -0.57 -21.66
C HIS A 195 -19.00 -1.21 -23.03
N GLY A 196 -19.60 -2.37 -23.35
CA GLY A 196 -19.62 -2.94 -24.71
C GLY A 196 -18.24 -3.22 -25.34
N MET A 197 -17.20 -3.36 -24.52
CA MET A 197 -15.78 -3.46 -24.90
C MET A 197 -15.15 -4.71 -24.26
N PRO A 198 -14.03 -5.23 -24.82
CA PRO A 198 -13.43 -6.50 -24.39
C PRO A 198 -13.11 -6.55 -22.89
N GLU A 199 -13.12 -7.76 -22.33
CA GLU A 199 -12.96 -8.06 -20.89
C GLU A 199 -11.63 -7.57 -20.27
N HIS A 200 -10.63 -7.23 -21.10
CA HIS A 200 -9.28 -6.86 -20.65
C HIS A 200 -8.78 -5.52 -21.23
N GLU A 201 -7.97 -4.83 -20.44
CA GLU A 201 -7.26 -3.60 -20.83
C GLU A 201 -6.40 -3.81 -22.10
N SER A 202 -6.54 -2.91 -23.09
CA SER A 202 -5.71 -2.90 -24.30
C SER A 202 -4.27 -2.47 -23.99
N PRO A 203 -3.27 -2.86 -24.80
CA PRO A 203 -1.89 -2.46 -24.57
C PRO A 203 -1.66 -0.94 -24.52
N ALA A 204 -2.47 -0.15 -25.24
CA ALA A 204 -2.38 1.32 -25.22
C ALA A 204 -2.88 1.90 -23.90
N GLN A 205 -3.99 1.36 -23.37
CA GLN A 205 -4.53 1.75 -22.06
C GLN A 205 -3.56 1.37 -20.93
N THR A 206 -2.99 0.16 -20.96
CA THR A 206 -1.97 -0.27 -19.98
C THR A 206 -0.79 0.70 -19.95
N ARG A 207 -0.27 1.09 -21.13
CA ARG A 207 0.82 2.10 -21.21
C ARG A 207 0.41 3.45 -20.63
N GLN A 208 -0.82 3.90 -20.88
CA GLN A 208 -1.32 5.15 -20.33
C GLN A 208 -1.44 5.10 -18.81
N ARG A 209 -1.96 3.99 -18.26
CA ARG A 209 -2.06 3.75 -16.82
C ARG A 209 -0.68 3.72 -16.16
N HIS A 210 0.26 2.94 -16.71
CA HIS A 210 1.65 2.90 -16.24
C HIS A 210 2.30 4.27 -16.26
N LYS A 211 2.08 5.06 -17.32
CA LYS A 211 2.57 6.43 -17.39
C LYS A 211 2.00 7.28 -16.26
N ALA A 212 0.70 7.21 -15.99
CA ALA A 212 0.08 7.96 -14.89
C ALA A 212 0.67 7.58 -13.52
N ILE A 213 0.87 6.28 -13.26
CA ILE A 213 1.52 5.77 -12.04
C ILE A 213 2.93 6.34 -11.88
N LEU A 214 3.74 6.29 -12.94
CA LEU A 214 5.11 6.80 -12.93
C LEU A 214 5.15 8.33 -12.74
N GLU A 215 4.24 9.07 -13.36
CA GLU A 215 4.15 10.52 -13.17
C GLU A 215 3.71 10.87 -11.74
N ALA A 216 2.82 10.09 -11.13
CA ALA A 216 2.47 10.26 -9.71
C ALA A 216 3.67 10.03 -8.79
N ILE A 217 4.41 8.93 -8.97
CA ILE A 217 5.63 8.65 -8.20
C ILE A 217 6.67 9.77 -8.36
N LYS A 218 6.91 10.23 -9.60
CA LYS A 218 7.85 11.34 -9.87
C LYS A 218 7.42 12.65 -9.22
N ARG A 219 6.11 12.93 -9.21
CA ARG A 219 5.53 14.14 -8.61
C ARG A 219 5.67 14.12 -7.09
N GLU A 220 5.34 13.00 -6.46
CA GLU A 220 5.37 12.88 -5.00
C GLU A 220 6.77 12.67 -4.41
N LYS A 221 7.74 12.28 -5.25
CA LYS A 221 9.17 12.12 -4.92
C LYS A 221 9.45 11.32 -3.63
N PRO A 222 8.84 10.14 -3.43
CA PRO A 222 9.15 9.32 -2.26
C PRO A 222 10.57 8.74 -2.35
N ASP A 223 11.19 8.50 -1.19
CA ASP A 223 12.46 7.78 -1.10
C ASP A 223 12.25 6.27 -1.30
N ILE A 224 11.09 5.76 -0.88
CA ILE A 224 10.73 4.34 -0.98
C ILE A 224 9.31 4.22 -1.55
N VAL A 225 9.17 3.43 -2.60
CA VAL A 225 7.88 3.04 -3.18
C VAL A 225 7.66 1.55 -2.94
N ALA A 226 6.52 1.20 -2.37
CA ALA A 226 6.09 -0.18 -2.19
C ALA A 226 4.78 -0.40 -2.95
N LEU A 227 4.90 -1.05 -4.10
CA LEU A 227 3.80 -1.31 -5.02
C LEU A 227 3.25 -2.72 -4.85
N GLN A 228 1.96 -2.87 -5.16
CA GLN A 228 1.22 -4.13 -5.13
C GLN A 228 0.50 -4.32 -6.45
N GLU A 229 0.23 -5.58 -6.82
CA GLU A 229 -0.34 -5.93 -8.12
C GLU A 229 0.41 -5.28 -9.29
N VAL A 230 1.74 -5.33 -9.24
CA VAL A 230 2.55 -4.79 -10.32
C VAL A 230 2.49 -5.70 -11.54
N ASP A 231 2.30 -5.09 -12.71
CA ASP A 231 2.56 -5.77 -13.97
C ASP A 231 4.03 -6.16 -14.08
N THR A 232 4.34 -7.24 -14.81
CA THR A 232 5.71 -7.69 -15.06
C THR A 232 6.60 -6.62 -15.70
N ALA A 233 6.00 -5.62 -16.37
CA ALA A 233 6.71 -4.46 -16.92
C ALA A 233 7.40 -3.59 -15.86
N PHE A 234 6.97 -3.65 -14.59
CA PHE A 234 7.63 -2.97 -13.47
C PHE A 234 8.73 -3.82 -12.81
N LEU A 235 8.83 -5.10 -13.18
CA LEU A 235 9.81 -6.01 -12.60
C LEU A 235 11.08 -6.06 -13.48
N PRO A 236 12.27 -6.08 -12.86
CA PRO A 236 13.51 -6.41 -13.55
C PRO A 236 13.39 -7.74 -14.32
N PRO A 237 14.02 -7.87 -15.51
CA PRO A 237 13.95 -9.10 -16.31
C PRO A 237 14.47 -10.36 -15.59
N ASP A 238 15.32 -10.18 -14.58
CA ASP A 238 15.94 -11.23 -13.77
C ASP A 238 15.19 -11.53 -12.47
N TRP A 239 14.04 -10.89 -12.24
CA TRP A 239 13.19 -11.18 -11.09
C TRP A 239 12.46 -12.51 -11.31
N ASP A 240 13.14 -13.60 -11.00
CA ASP A 240 12.58 -14.94 -11.03
C ASP A 240 11.62 -15.12 -9.84
N SER A 241 10.32 -15.21 -10.12
CA SER A 241 9.28 -15.42 -9.10
C SER A 241 9.41 -16.74 -8.35
N THR A 242 10.33 -17.62 -8.75
CA THR A 242 10.59 -18.92 -8.10
C THR A 242 11.74 -18.89 -7.09
N GLN A 243 12.52 -17.81 -7.01
CA GLN A 243 13.54 -17.69 -5.97
C GLN A 243 12.87 -17.32 -4.65
N ALA A 244 12.52 -18.34 -3.87
CA ALA A 244 12.15 -18.20 -2.48
C ALA A 244 13.22 -17.36 -1.77
N LEU A 245 12.78 -16.28 -1.12
CA LEU A 245 13.64 -15.52 -0.22
C LEU A 245 14.28 -16.51 0.78
N PRO A 246 15.61 -16.46 1.00
CA PRO A 246 16.30 -17.38 1.90
C PRO A 246 15.75 -17.33 3.33
#